data_AF-A0A1M5MW78-F1
#
_entry.id   AF-A0A1M5MW78-F1
#
_cell.length_a   1.000
_cell.length_b   1.000
_cell.length_c   1.000
_cell.angle_alpha   90.00
_cell.angle_beta   90.00
_cell.angle_gamma   90.00
#
_symmetry.space_group_name_H-M   'P 1'
#
loop_
_entity.id
_entity.type
_entity.pdbx_description
1 polymer ?
#
loop_
_entity_poly.entity_id
_entity_poly.type
_entity_poly.pdbx_seq_one_letter_code
_entity_poly.pdbx_strand_id
1 'polypeptide(L)'
;MSNQFQVFWKIIKASIRNIIFFILATAAIAHLASIPGLKNLALLAAVLESFIIFITLSALIYFIYYTITTYPAMRKNHPERTFTQLYGYTLGAFVFRLIEVFVYIYILIFLYNLFLGNK
;
A
#
# COMPACT_ATOMS: atom_id res chain seq x y z
N MET A 1 -23.38 11.13 -9.41
CA MET A 1 -21.94 11.01 -9.04
C MET A 1 -21.15 10.64 -10.28
N SER A 2 -20.06 11.34 -10.59
CA SER A 2 -19.21 11.00 -11.76
C SER A 2 -18.52 9.65 -11.55
N ASN A 3 -18.31 8.88 -12.63
CA ASN A 3 -17.58 7.60 -12.60
C ASN A 3 -16.20 7.72 -11.92
N GLN A 4 -15.56 8.89 -12.05
CA GLN A 4 -14.24 9.18 -11.51
C GLN A 4 -14.24 9.28 -9.97
N PHE A 5 -15.26 9.90 -9.39
CA PHE A 5 -15.44 9.95 -7.94
C PHE A 5 -15.64 8.54 -7.35
N GLN A 6 -16.31 7.65 -8.08
CA GLN A 6 -16.46 6.26 -7.65
C GLN A 6 -15.12 5.50 -7.68
N VAL A 7 -14.30 5.71 -8.72
CA VAL A 7 -12.96 5.11 -8.83
C VAL A 7 -12.04 5.59 -7.69
N PHE A 8 -12.04 6.89 -7.40
CA PHE A 8 -11.33 7.47 -6.26
C PHE A 8 -11.68 6.79 -4.94
N TRP A 9 -12.98 6.69 -4.64
CA TRP A 9 -13.44 6.04 -3.41
C TRP A 9 -13.13 4.54 -3.39
N LYS A 10 -13.14 3.85 -4.55
CA LYS A 10 -12.71 2.46 -4.64
C LYS A 10 -11.23 2.31 -4.27
N ILE A 11 -10.37 3.20 -4.75
CA ILE A 11 -8.94 3.18 -4.41
C ILE A 11 -8.75 3.42 -2.91
N ILE A 12 -9.39 4.45 -2.34
CA ILE A 12 -9.28 4.74 -0.90
C ILE A 12 -9.77 3.55 -0.06
N LYS A 13 -10.95 3.01 -0.37
CA LYS A 13 -11.49 1.85 0.36
C LYS A 13 -10.57 0.64 0.25
N ALA A 14 -9.98 0.40 -0.92
CA ALA A 14 -9.01 -0.68 -1.12
C ALA A 14 -7.75 -0.47 -0.28
N SER A 15 -7.16 0.73 -0.28
CA SER A 15 -5.98 1.04 0.53
C SER A 15 -6.25 0.94 2.03
N ILE A 16 -7.36 1.49 2.53
CA ILE A 16 -7.75 1.34 3.94
C ILE A 16 -7.91 -0.14 4.30
N ARG A 17 -8.63 -0.89 3.46
CA ARG A 17 -8.83 -2.33 3.66
C ARG A 17 -7.49 -3.06 3.72
N ASN A 18 -6.58 -2.81 2.77
CA ASN A 18 -5.26 -3.41 2.75
C ASN A 18 -4.47 -3.09 4.02
N ILE A 19 -4.38 -1.81 4.41
CA ILE A 19 -3.69 -1.38 5.62
C ILE A 19 -4.21 -2.16 6.85
N ILE A 20 -5.52 -2.26 7.01
CA ILE A 20 -6.13 -3.00 8.12
C ILE A 20 -5.74 -4.48 8.07
N PHE A 21 -5.82 -5.11 6.91
CA PHE A 21 -5.45 -6.54 6.77
C PHE A 21 -3.99 -6.80 7.09
N PHE A 22 -3.07 -5.94 6.64
CA PHE A 22 -1.64 -6.07 6.97
C PHE A 22 -1.38 -5.84 8.45
N ILE A 23 -1.98 -4.81 9.08
CA ILE A 23 -1.83 -4.60 10.53
C ILE A 23 -2.33 -5.82 11.32
N LEU A 24 -3.48 -6.38 10.94
CA LEU A 24 -4.02 -7.58 11.60
C LEU A 24 -3.15 -8.82 11.37
N ALA A 25 -2.63 -9.00 10.16
CA ALA A 25 -1.72 -10.10 9.83
C ALA A 25 -0.41 -10.00 10.63
N THR A 26 0.20 -8.81 10.66
CA THR A 26 1.39 -8.52 11.46
C THR A 26 1.14 -8.77 12.95
N ALA A 27 -0.02 -8.36 13.48
CA ALA A 27 -0.39 -8.61 14.88
C ALA A 27 -0.55 -10.11 15.17
N ALA A 28 -1.17 -10.87 14.26
CA ALA A 28 -1.28 -12.31 14.38
C ALA A 28 0.10 -13.00 14.36
N ILE A 29 1.02 -12.53 13.50
CA ILE A 29 2.40 -13.01 13.45
C ILE A 29 3.14 -12.72 14.75
N ALA A 30 2.98 -11.50 15.30
CA ALA A 30 3.57 -11.15 16.59
C ALA A 30 3.05 -12.02 17.73
N HIS A 31 1.75 -12.32 17.73
CA HIS A 31 1.14 -13.24 18.70
C HIS A 31 1.65 -14.67 18.54
N LEU A 32 1.77 -15.18 17.30
CA LEU A 32 2.35 -16.51 17.06
C LEU A 32 3.83 -16.59 17.48
N ALA A 33 4.58 -15.50 17.30
CA ALA A 33 6.00 -15.44 17.67
C ALA A 33 6.24 -15.51 19.19
N SER A 34 5.26 -15.15 20.02
CA SER A 34 5.37 -15.22 21.49
C SER A 34 5.11 -16.61 22.05
N ILE A 35 4.54 -17.53 21.26
CA ILE A 35 4.23 -18.90 21.69
C ILE A 35 5.45 -19.81 21.43
N PRO A 36 6.04 -20.41 22.48
CA PRO A 36 7.14 -21.36 22.34
C PRO A 36 6.71 -22.54 21.45
N GLY A 37 7.46 -22.82 20.39
CA GLY A 37 7.17 -23.89 19.41
C GLY A 37 6.52 -23.41 18.11
N LEU A 38 5.90 -22.23 18.07
CA LEU A 38 5.31 -21.66 16.84
C LEU A 38 6.20 -20.60 16.17
N LYS A 39 7.37 -20.29 16.74
CA LYS A 39 8.30 -19.28 16.23
C LYS A 39 8.68 -19.47 14.75
N ASN A 40 8.91 -20.70 14.31
CA ASN A 40 9.26 -20.99 12.91
C ASN A 40 8.07 -20.74 11.96
N LEU A 41 6.84 -21.03 12.40
CA LEU A 41 5.63 -20.73 11.64
C LEU A 41 5.39 -19.22 11.55
N ALA A 42 5.59 -18.50 12.66
CA ALA A 42 5.52 -17.05 12.69
C ALA A 42 6.54 -16.40 11.75
N LEU A 43 7.78 -16.92 11.72
CA LEU A 43 8.82 -16.46 10.81
C LEU A 43 8.44 -16.70 9.33
N LEU A 44 7.91 -17.88 9.00
CA LEU A 44 7.48 -18.20 7.64
C LEU A 44 6.32 -17.29 7.20
N ALA A 45 5.37 -17.02 8.09
CA ALA A 45 4.29 -16.08 7.86
C ALA A 45 4.80 -14.64 7.67
N ALA A 46 5.81 -14.20 8.44
CA ALA A 46 6.44 -12.88 8.28
C ALA A 46 7.15 -12.73 6.94
N VAL A 47 7.84 -13.76 6.46
CA VAL A 47 8.48 -13.78 5.13
C VAL A 47 7.43 -13.67 4.03
N LEU A 48 6.34 -14.42 4.15
CA LEU A 48 5.23 -14.37 3.18
C LEU A 48 4.56 -12.99 3.17
N GLU A 49 4.25 -12.44 4.34
CA GLU A 49 3.67 -11.10 4.46
C GLU A 49 4.58 -10.05 3.84
N SER A 50 5.89 -10.10 4.13
CA SER A 50 6.88 -9.19 3.56
C SER A 50 6.92 -9.30 2.02
N PHE A 51 6.84 -10.51 1.48
CA PHE A 51 6.81 -10.73 0.03
C PHE A 51 5.57 -10.11 -0.63
N ILE A 52 4.39 -10.25 -0.02
CA ILE A 52 3.15 -9.64 -0.52
C ILE A 52 3.24 -8.11 -0.46
N ILE A 53 3.82 -7.56 0.62
CA ILE A 53 4.09 -6.13 0.74
C ILE A 53 4.98 -5.65 -0.42
N PHE A 54 6.06 -6.36 -0.74
CA PHE A 54 6.96 -6.01 -1.86
C PHE A 54 6.24 -6.01 -3.22
N ILE A 55 5.40 -7.01 -3.50
CA ILE A 55 4.59 -7.05 -4.73
C ILE A 55 3.66 -5.84 -4.79
N THR A 56 3.01 -5.53 -3.66
CA THR A 56 2.06 -4.41 -3.56
C THR A 56 2.75 -3.07 -3.77
N LEU A 57 3.93 -2.88 -3.16
CA LEU A 57 4.77 -1.69 -3.35
C LEU A 57 5.22 -1.54 -4.81
N SER A 58 5.61 -2.65 -5.46
CA SER A 58 6.07 -2.62 -6.86
C SER A 58 4.96 -2.20 -7.82
N ALA A 59 3.75 -2.74 -7.64
CA ALA A 59 2.58 -2.34 -8.42
C ALA A 59 2.22 -0.85 -8.21
N LEU A 60 2.38 -0.37 -6.98
CA LEU A 60 2.13 1.01 -6.60
C LEU A 60 3.16 1.96 -7.23
N ILE A 61 4.45 1.63 -7.20
CA ILE A 61 5.51 2.38 -7.87
C ILE A 61 5.25 2.47 -9.38
N TYR A 62 4.85 1.37 -10.01
CA TYR A 62 4.51 1.36 -11.43
C TYR A 62 3.32 2.27 -11.76
N PHE A 63 2.28 2.24 -10.91
CA PHE A 63 1.13 3.14 -11.04
C PHE A 63 1.54 4.62 -10.93
N ILE A 64 2.43 4.96 -9.98
CA ILE A 64 2.97 6.31 -9.82
C ILE A 64 3.74 6.73 -11.06
N TYR A 65 4.66 5.89 -11.52
CA TYR A 65 5.47 6.16 -12.70
C TYR A 65 4.60 6.45 -13.92
N TYR A 66 3.62 5.58 -14.19
CA TYR A 66 2.71 5.73 -15.32
C TYR A 66 1.84 6.99 -15.21
N THR A 67 1.43 7.35 -13.99
CA THR A 67 0.67 8.57 -13.73
C THR A 67 1.51 9.80 -14.04
N ILE A 68 2.78 9.85 -13.61
CA ILE A 68 3.66 11.01 -13.84
C ILE A 68 4.03 11.15 -15.32
N THR A 69 4.34 10.03 -16.00
CA THR A 69 4.85 10.05 -17.39
C THR A 69 3.75 10.30 -18.42
N THR A 70 2.53 9.81 -18.18
CA THR A 70 1.42 9.95 -19.13
C THR A 70 0.66 11.28 -18.98
N TYR A 71 0.85 11.96 -17.84
CA TYR A 71 0.14 13.21 -17.51
C TYR A 71 0.41 14.40 -18.46
N PRO A 72 1.66 14.69 -18.88
CA PRO A 72 1.94 15.80 -19.80
C PRO A 72 1.25 15.61 -21.16
N ALA A 73 1.17 14.36 -21.64
CA ALA A 73 0.54 14.02 -22.91
C ALA A 73 -0.99 14.18 -22.87
N MET A 74 -1.64 13.77 -21.77
CA MET A 74 -3.10 13.92 -21.64
C MET A 74 -3.52 15.39 -21.48
N ARG A 75 -2.76 16.20 -20.72
CA ARG A 75 -3.05 17.63 -20.52
C ARG A 75 -3.03 18.43 -21.83
N LYS A 76 -2.11 18.09 -22.73
CA LYS A 76 -1.97 18.76 -24.03
C LYS A 76 -3.19 18.53 -24.94
N ASN A 77 -3.85 17.37 -24.80
CA ASN A 77 -4.95 16.97 -25.66
C ASN A 77 -6.34 17.30 -25.09
N HIS A 78 -6.48 17.52 -23.78
CA HIS A 78 -7.76 17.81 -23.11
C HIS A 78 -7.62 18.89 -22.00
N PRO A 79 -7.66 20.19 -22.36
CA PRO A 79 -7.41 21.30 -21.43
C PRO A 79 -8.58 21.67 -20.49
N GLU A 80 -9.72 20.99 -20.58
CA GLU A 80 -10.97 21.40 -19.90
C GLU A 80 -11.03 21.01 -18.40
N ARG A 81 -11.91 21.68 -17.63
CA ARG A 81 -12.12 21.54 -16.16
C ARG A 81 -12.25 20.09 -15.65
N THR A 82 -12.67 19.17 -16.51
CA THR A 82 -12.76 17.73 -16.23
C THR A 82 -11.38 17.12 -15.90
N PHE A 83 -10.31 17.66 -16.49
CA PHE A 83 -8.93 17.23 -16.23
C PHE A 83 -8.47 17.62 -14.82
N THR A 84 -8.83 18.81 -14.33
CA THR A 84 -8.48 19.27 -12.98
C THR A 84 -9.16 18.43 -11.89
N GLN A 85 -10.40 17.99 -12.13
CA GLN A 85 -11.10 17.07 -11.23
C GLN A 85 -10.48 15.67 -11.24
N LEU A 86 -10.21 15.12 -12.43
CA LEU A 86 -9.51 13.84 -12.58
C LEU A 86 -8.14 13.88 -11.88
N TYR A 87 -7.40 14.97 -12.05
CA TYR A 87 -6.11 15.20 -11.42
C TYR A 87 -6.22 15.28 -9.90
N GLY A 88 -7.18 16.04 -9.36
CA GLY A 88 -7.41 16.13 -7.92
C GLY A 88 -7.72 14.78 -7.28
N TYR A 89 -8.52 13.94 -7.95
CA TYR A 89 -8.81 12.59 -7.48
C TYR A 89 -7.60 11.65 -7.57
N THR A 90 -6.86 11.66 -8.67
CA THR A 90 -5.65 10.85 -8.82
C THR A 90 -4.57 11.26 -7.81
N LEU A 91 -4.41 12.57 -7.58
CA LEU A 91 -3.43 13.10 -6.63
C LEU A 91 -3.85 12.83 -5.18
N GLY A 92 -5.14 12.92 -4.86
CA GLY A 92 -5.67 12.47 -3.57
C GLY A 92 -5.45 10.98 -3.35
N ALA A 93 -5.76 10.13 -4.35
CA ALA A 93 -5.50 8.70 -4.29
C ALA A 93 -3.99 8.40 -4.13
N PHE A 94 -3.13 9.17 -4.81
CA PHE A 94 -1.68 9.08 -4.67
C PHE A 94 -1.21 9.36 -3.23
N VAL A 95 -1.75 10.39 -2.56
CA VAL A 95 -1.43 10.67 -1.15
C VAL A 95 -1.81 9.49 -0.25
N PHE A 96 -2.99 8.92 -0.42
CA PHE A 96 -3.40 7.72 0.34
C PHE A 96 -2.48 6.52 0.06
N ARG A 97 -2.04 6.35 -1.18
CA ARG A 97 -1.06 5.33 -1.56
C ARG A 97 0.30 5.57 -0.92
N LEU A 98 0.76 6.81 -0.79
CA LEU A 98 1.99 7.11 -0.04
C LEU A 98 1.85 6.76 1.44
N ILE A 99 0.71 7.07 2.06
CA ILE A 99 0.44 6.67 3.45
C ILE A 99 0.51 5.14 3.60
N GLU A 100 -0.08 4.40 2.66
CA GLU A 100 -0.01 2.93 2.61
C GLU A 100 1.46 2.43 2.53
N VAL A 101 2.30 3.06 1.71
CA VAL A 101 3.75 2.76 1.62
C VAL A 101 4.44 2.97 2.96
N PHE A 102 4.20 4.09 3.64
CA PHE A 102 4.81 4.37 4.94
C PHE A 102 4.43 3.32 5.99
N VAL A 103 3.15 2.91 6.03
CA VAL A 103 2.68 1.85 6.93
C VAL A 103 3.39 0.52 6.62
N TYR A 104 3.55 0.18 5.34
CA TYR A 104 4.24 -1.05 4.96
C TYR A 104 5.71 -1.06 5.35
N ILE A 105 6.42 0.06 5.15
CA ILE A 105 7.81 0.20 5.62
C ILE A 105 7.88 0.03 7.13
N TYR A 106 6.95 0.63 7.89
CA TYR A 106 6.88 0.48 9.34
C TYR A 106 6.66 -0.98 9.76
N ILE A 107 5.74 -1.70 9.10
CA ILE A 107 5.48 -3.12 9.34
C ILE A 107 6.74 -3.96 9.08
N LEU A 108 7.44 -3.71 7.97
CA LEU A 108 8.68 -4.43 7.65
C LEU A 108 9.76 -4.21 8.73
N ILE A 109 9.93 -2.97 9.19
CA ILE A 109 10.86 -2.65 10.28
C ILE A 109 10.45 -3.37 11.57
N PHE A 110 9.16 -3.38 11.90
CA PHE A 110 8.63 -4.06 13.08
C PHE A 110 8.91 -5.57 13.04
N LEU A 111 8.62 -6.23 11.92
CA LEU A 111 8.90 -7.66 11.72
C LEU A 111 10.40 -7.96 11.78
N TYR A 112 11.23 -7.10 11.18
CA TYR A 112 12.69 -7.23 11.27
C TYR A 112 13.17 -7.18 12.72
N ASN A 113 12.70 -6.21 13.50
CA ASN A 113 13.07 -6.09 14.91
C ASN A 113 12.57 -7.27 15.75
N LEU A 114 11.38 -7.78 15.45
CA LEU A 114 10.78 -8.93 16.15
C LEU A 114 11.62 -10.21 16.02
N PHE A 115 12.18 -10.48 14.83
CA PHE A 115 12.86 -11.75 14.55
C PHE A 115 14.40 -11.66 14.47
N LEU A 116 14.95 -10.53 14.04
CA LEU A 116 16.37 -10.36 13.71
C LEU A 116 17.06 -9.25 14.52
N GLY A 117 16.32 -8.23 14.98
CA GLY A 117 16.89 -7.07 15.68
C GLY A 117 17.22 -7.27 17.17
N ASN A 118 16.78 -8.38 17.79
CA ASN A 118 17.09 -8.73 19.20
C ASN A 118 18.31 -9.66 19.35
N LYS A 119 19.30 -9.55 18.45
CA LYS A 119 20.58 -10.25 18.57
C LYS A 119 21.70 -9.30 18.94
#